data_AF-A0A7W9BD25-F1
#
_entry.id   AF-A0A7W9BD25-F1
#
_cell.length_a   1.000
_cell.length_b   1.000
_cell.length_c   1.000
_cell.angle_alpha   90.00
_cell.angle_beta   90.00
_cell.angle_gamma   90.00
#
_symmetry.space_group_name_H-M   'P 1'
#
loop_
_entity.id
_entity.type
_entity.pdbx_description
1 polymer ?
#
loop_
_entity_poly.entity_id
_entity_poly.type
_entity_poly.pdbx_seq_one_letter_code
_entity_poly.pdbx_strand_id
1 'polypeptide(L)' 'MNYPRPSLQTECRTNMPDSAEILAAALIADVGHLDAIDWLEDELAATDCPRAAAMLCKIIDAVEAQSRGRLH' A
#
# COMPACT_ATOMS: atom_id res chain seq x y z
N MET A 1 17.99 -8.58 6.38
CA MET A 1 17.25 -8.81 5.13
C MET A 1 17.06 -7.46 4.48
N ASN A 2 17.56 -7.29 3.25
CA ASN A 2 17.57 -6.00 2.55
C ASN A 2 16.58 -6.14 1.40
N TYR A 3 15.29 -5.95 1.70
CA TYR A 3 14.26 -5.96 0.67
C TYR A 3 14.30 -4.62 -0.07
N PRO A 4 14.44 -4.61 -1.40
CA PRO A 4 14.45 -3.37 -2.16
C PRO A 4 13.11 -2.65 -1.95
N ARG A 5 13.15 -1.47 -1.31
CA ARG A 5 11.96 -0.65 -1.05
C ARG A 5 11.31 -0.32 -2.40
N PRO A 6 10.03 -0.69 -2.65
CA PRO A 6 9.36 -0.34 -3.90
C PRO A 6 9.36 1.19 -4.02
N SER A 7 9.92 1.69 -5.12
CA SER A 7 10.05 3.12 -5.34
C SER A 7 8.68 3.70 -5.69
N LEU A 8 7.94 4.18 -4.67
CA LEU A 8 6.68 4.95 -4.84
C LEU A 8 6.86 6.26 -5.65
N GLN A 9 8.07 6.59 -6.10
CA GLN A 9 8.42 7.88 -6.70
C GLN A 9 7.83 8.12 -8.11
N THR A 10 7.23 7.13 -8.77
CA THR A 10 6.80 7.31 -10.18
C THR A 10 5.36 7.77 -10.37
N GLU A 11 4.46 7.70 -9.38
CA GLU A 11 3.02 7.85 -9.64
C GLU A 11 2.29 8.94 -8.84
N CYS A 12 2.97 10.04 -8.51
CA CYS A 12 2.36 11.23 -7.88
C CYS A 12 1.43 12.06 -8.79
N ARG A 13 0.73 11.49 -9.77
CA ARG A 13 -0.13 12.28 -10.69
C ARG A 13 -1.63 12.01 -10.66
N THR A 14 -2.14 10.98 -9.98
CA THR A 14 -3.58 10.72 -10.07
C THR A 14 -4.19 10.34 -8.74
N ASN A 15 -4.95 11.30 -8.20
CA ASN A 15 -5.84 11.18 -7.05
C ASN A 15 -7.07 10.31 -7.41
N MET A 16 -6.85 9.10 -7.93
CA MET A 16 -7.87 8.12 -8.31
C MET A 16 -7.88 6.96 -7.30
N PRO A 17 -9.06 6.46 -6.88
CA PRO A 17 -9.17 5.29 -6.01
C PRO A 17 -8.50 4.04 -6.61
N ASP A 18 -8.51 3.90 -7.95
CA ASP A 18 -7.79 2.86 -8.68
C ASP A 18 -6.29 2.81 -8.36
N SER A 19 -5.66 3.95 -8.05
CA SER A 19 -4.23 3.99 -7.73
C SER A 19 -3.92 3.20 -6.45
N ALA A 20 -4.83 3.18 -5.46
CA ALA A 20 -4.60 2.46 -4.21
C ALA A 20 -4.71 0.95 -4.41
N GLU A 21 -5.67 0.49 -5.21
CA GLU A 21 -5.85 -0.93 -5.54
C GLU A 21 -4.70 -1.46 -6.41
N ILE A 22 -4.24 -0.67 -7.38
CA ILE A 22 -3.09 -1.01 -8.22
C ILE A 22 -1.81 -1.10 -7.37
N LEU A 23 -1.57 -0.12 -6.49
CA LEU A 23 -0.42 -0.14 -5.59
C LEU A 23 -0.49 -1.31 -4.61
N ALA A 24 -1.66 -1.58 -4.03
CA ALA A 24 -1.89 -2.73 -3.18
C ALA A 24 -1.61 -4.04 -3.91
N ALA A 25 -2.09 -4.20 -5.14
CA ALA A 25 -1.85 -5.40 -5.95
C ALA A 25 -0.37 -5.58 -6.27
N ALA A 26 0.32 -4.49 -6.63
CA ALA A 26 1.76 -4.50 -6.89
C ALA A 26 2.57 -4.84 -5.64
N LEU A 27 2.25 -4.24 -4.49
CA LEU A 27 2.88 -4.52 -3.19
C LEU A 27 2.70 -5.98 -2.77
N ILE A 28 1.48 -6.51 -2.86
CA ILE A 28 1.21 -7.92 -2.56
C ILE A 28 1.98 -8.84 -3.50
N ALA A 29 2.11 -8.48 -4.77
CA ALA A 29 2.86 -9.28 -5.74
C ALA A 29 4.38 -9.25 -5.51
N ASP A 30 4.91 -8.15 -4.97
CA ASP A 30 6.35 -7.96 -4.74
C ASP A 30 6.82 -8.56 -3.42
N VAL A 31 6.15 -8.23 -2.31
CA VAL A 31 6.57 -8.65 -0.96
C VAL A 31 5.59 -9.61 -0.26
N GLY A 32 4.36 -9.73 -0.76
CA GLY A 32 3.31 -10.51 -0.10
C GLY A 32 2.43 -9.66 0.81
N HIS A 33 1.24 -10.17 1.15
CA HIS A 33 0.22 -9.35 1.83
C HIS A 33 0.61 -8.95 3.26
N LEU A 34 1.30 -9.82 4.01
CA LEU A 34 1.65 -9.55 5.41
C LEU A 34 2.74 -8.48 5.47
N ASP A 35 3.80 -8.67 4.69
CA ASP A 35 4.90 -7.70 4.59
C ASP A 35 4.45 -6.36 3.99
N ALA A 36 3.49 -6.36 3.06
CA ALA A 36 2.91 -5.13 2.52
C ALA A 36 2.16 -4.33 3.59
N ILE A 37 1.38 -4.99 4.46
CA ILE A 37 0.67 -4.32 5.55
C ILE A 37 1.65 -3.76 6.57
N ASP A 38 2.61 -4.58 7.03
CA ASP A 38 3.62 -4.18 8.02
C ASP A 38 4.40 -2.94 7.53
N TRP A 39 4.79 -2.94 6.26
CA TRP A 39 5.47 -1.80 5.65
C TRP A 39 4.61 -0.54 5.55
N LEU A 40 3.34 -0.67 5.17
CA LEU A 40 2.41 0.46 5.07
C LEU A 40 2.07 1.04 6.45
N GLU A 41 1.98 0.20 7.48
CA GLU A 41 1.77 0.63 8.87
C GLU A 41 2.99 1.39 9.41
N ASP A 42 4.22 0.94 9.10
CA ASP A 42 5.45 1.65 9.46
C ASP A 42 5.54 3.03 8.77
N GLU A 43 5.23 3.09 7.47
CA GLU A 43 5.17 4.36 6.72
C GLU A 43 4.06 5.30 7.25
N LEU A 44 2.93 4.74 7.68
CA LEU A 44 1.83 5.50 8.27
C LEU A 44 2.24 6.09 9.63
N ALA A 45 2.94 5.32 10.44
CA ALA A 45 3.48 5.77 11.72
C ALA A 45 4.58 6.82 11.56
N ALA A 46 5.38 6.74 10.50
CA ALA A 46 6.42 7.71 10.16
C ALA A 46 5.87 8.99 9.49
N THR A 47 4.60 9.00 9.07
CA THR A 47 3.99 10.10 8.33
C THR A 47 3.33 11.13 9.25
N ASP A 48 3.86 12.35 9.27
CA ASP A 48 3.23 13.52 9.91
C ASP A 48 2.21 14.24 9.02
N CYS A 49 2.12 13.86 7.73
CA CYS A 49 1.25 14.51 6.75
C CYS A 49 -0.14 13.84 6.72
N PRO A 50 -1.23 14.52 7.14
CA PRO A 50 -2.57 13.91 7.22
C PRO A 50 -3.11 13.44 5.86
N ARG A 51 -2.71 14.11 4.78
CA ARG A 51 -3.09 13.72 3.41
C ARG A 51 -2.39 12.43 2.96
N ALA A 52 -1.13 12.25 3.34
CA ALA A 52 -0.37 11.04 3.04
C ALA A 52 -0.86 9.86 3.91
N ALA A 53 -1.15 10.11 5.19
CA ALA A 53 -1.75 9.12 6.08
C ALA A 53 -3.09 8.60 5.56
N ALA A 54 -3.97 9.48 5.08
CA ALA A 54 -5.23 9.09 4.46
C ALA A 54 -5.05 8.28 3.16
N MET A 55 -3.95 8.45 2.45
CA MET A 55 -3.63 7.64 1.27
C MET A 55 -3.11 6.25 1.67
N LEU A 56 -2.21 6.18 2.65
CA LEU A 56 -1.69 4.92 3.19
C LEU A 56 -2.82 4.05 3.76
N CYS A 57 -3.73 4.63 4.55
CA CYS A 57 -4.92 3.91 5.03
C CYS A 57 -5.75 3.28 3.90
N LYS A 58 -5.91 3.98 2.77
CA LYS A 58 -6.66 3.44 1.62
C LYS A 58 -5.92 2.29 0.94
N ILE A 59 -4.59 2.35 0.90
CA ILE A 59 -3.78 1.26 0.32
C ILE A 59 -3.85 0.04 1.25
N ILE A 60 -3.78 0.22 2.57
CA ILE A 60 -3.96 -0.87 3.55
C ILE A 60 -5.33 -1.53 3.39
N ASP A 61 -6.41 -0.74 3.31
CA ASP A 61 -7.77 -1.24 3.10
C ASP A 61 -7.88 -2.02 1.78
N ALA A 62 -7.24 -1.54 0.71
CA ALA A 62 -7.19 -2.25 -0.57
C ALA A 62 -6.37 -3.55 -0.50
N VAL A 63 -5.28 -3.59 0.26
CA VAL A 63 -4.49 -4.82 0.49
C VAL A 63 -5.33 -5.86 1.24
N GLU A 64 -6.02 -5.44 2.29
CA GLU A 64 -6.93 -6.30 3.05
C GLU A 64 -8.10 -6.79 2.19
N ALA A 65 -8.69 -5.91 1.38
CA ALA A 65 -9.80 -6.24 0.48
C ALA A 65 -9.38 -7.30 -0.55
N GLN A 66 -8.18 -7.20 -1.12
CA GLN A 66 -7.65 -8.21 -2.03
C GLN A 66 -7.35 -9.54 -1.34
N SER A 67 -6.92 -9.52 -0.07
CA SER A 67 -6.73 -10.73 0.72
C SER A 67 -8.08 -11.42 1.01
N ARG A 68 -9.09 -10.65 1.41
CA ARG A 68 -10.45 -11.17 1.66
C ARG A 68 -11.16 -11.64 0.40
N GLY A 69 -10.95 -10.97 -0.74
CA GLY A 69 -11.53 -11.35 -2.02
C GLY A 69 -11.01 -12.69 -2.59
N ARG A 70 -9.83 -13.15 -2.17
CA ARG A 70 -9.29 -14.47 -2.55
C ARG A 70 -9.87 -15.65 -1.78
N LEU A 71 -10.63 -15.40 -0.71
CA LEU A 71 -11.20 -16.45 0.16
C LEU A 71 -12.63 -16.87 -0.22
N HIS A 72 -13.19 -16.39 -1.33
CA HIS A 72 -14.56 -16.68 -1.75
C HIS A 72 -14.63 -17.53 -3.03
#